data_AF-A0AAD0T6V9-F1
#
_entry.id   AF-A0AAD0T6V9-F1
#
_cell.length_a   1.000
_cell.length_b   1.000
_cell.length_c   1.000
_cell.angle_alpha   90.00
_cell.angle_beta   90.00
_cell.angle_gamma   90.00
#
_symmetry.space_group_name_H-M   'P 1'
#
loop_
_entity.id
_entity.type
_entity.pdbx_description
1 polymer ?
#
loop_
_entity_poly.entity_id
_entity_poly.type
_entity_poly.pdbx_seq_one_letter_code
_entity_poly.pdbx_strand_id
1 'polypeptide(L)'
;MLLKIFKYSIFIMAIISCATPTKEKTKPLTRRERQLLYYQRLRAAQWQEITKKKKSTPSYHRDKKISVQPKRQKKKEKKRPQIIPVDPHGQRIEIEQLLTFHCIKQRMDNCDELSTRIFDKCLQEYNPGDRRLTDCIKKSLR
;
A
#
# COMPACT_ATOMS: atom_id res chain seq x y z
N MET A 1 -25.01 -58.61 27.02
CA MET A 1 -25.20 -57.30 26.35
C MET A 1 -24.03 -56.31 26.52
N LEU A 2 -23.04 -56.58 27.38
CA LEU A 2 -21.88 -55.69 27.61
C LEU A 2 -20.84 -55.68 26.46
N LEU A 3 -20.67 -56.80 25.75
CA LEU A 3 -19.68 -56.93 24.65
C LEU A 3 -19.99 -56.06 23.42
N LYS A 4 -21.26 -55.69 23.19
CA LYS A 4 -21.64 -54.81 22.07
C LYS A 4 -21.21 -53.36 22.35
N ILE A 5 -21.30 -52.91 23.61
CA ILE A 5 -20.96 -51.54 24.02
C ILE A 5 -19.44 -51.29 23.89
N PHE A 6 -18.61 -52.28 24.23
CA PHE A 6 -17.16 -52.18 24.07
C PHE A 6 -16.70 -52.04 22.61
N LYS A 7 -17.37 -52.72 21.66
CA LYS A 7 -17.05 -52.57 20.22
C LYS A 7 -17.32 -51.16 19.70
N TYR A 8 -18.40 -50.51 20.15
CA TYR A 8 -18.69 -49.13 19.76
C TYR A 8 -17.74 -48.12 20.41
N SER A 9 -17.32 -48.35 21.66
CA SER A 9 -16.35 -47.48 22.37
C SER A 9 -14.98 -47.43 21.68
N ILE A 10 -14.47 -48.59 21.24
CA ILE A 10 -13.18 -48.67 20.52
C ILE A 10 -13.27 -47.96 19.16
N PHE A 11 -14.41 -48.04 18.48
CA PHE A 11 -14.62 -47.38 17.19
C PHE A 11 -14.66 -45.84 17.33
N ILE A 12 -15.26 -45.32 18.40
CA ILE A 12 -15.31 -43.86 18.65
C ILE A 12 -13.93 -43.31 19.01
N MET A 13 -13.14 -44.03 19.81
CA MET A 13 -11.77 -43.61 20.17
C MET A 13 -10.83 -43.60 18.96
N ALA A 14 -11.01 -44.50 17.99
CA ALA A 14 -10.22 -44.52 16.76
C ALA A 14 -10.51 -43.34 15.81
N ILE A 15 -11.75 -42.83 15.78
CA ILE A 15 -12.13 -41.70 14.92
C ILE A 15 -11.61 -40.37 15.48
N ILE A 16 -11.55 -40.22 16.81
CA ILE A 16 -11.05 -39.01 17.47
C ILE A 16 -9.52 -38.88 17.32
N SER A 17 -8.79 -40.00 17.26
CA SER A 17 -7.33 -40.00 17.11
C SER A 17 -6.82 -39.58 15.72
N CYS A 18 -7.70 -39.50 14.70
CA CYS A 18 -7.33 -39.04 13.35
C CYS A 18 -7.65 -37.57 13.08
N ALA A 19 -8.23 -36.85 14.05
CA ALA A 19 -8.45 -35.41 13.96
C ALA A 19 -7.17 -34.63 14.35
N THR A 20 -6.02 -34.97 13.77
CA THR A 20 -4.86 -34.06 13.84
C THR A 20 -5.22 -32.82 13.03
N PRO A 21 -5.20 -31.60 13.59
CA PRO A 21 -5.35 -30.40 12.78
C PRO A 21 -4.18 -30.44 11.78
N THR A 22 -4.51 -30.60 10.51
CA THR A 22 -3.57 -30.38 9.43
C THR A 22 -3.10 -28.95 9.59
N LYS A 23 -1.94 -28.75 10.24
CA LYS A 23 -1.25 -27.47 10.25
C LYS A 23 -1.11 -27.13 8.78
N GLU A 24 -1.91 -26.17 8.29
CA GLU A 24 -1.78 -25.68 6.93
C GLU A 24 -0.31 -25.36 6.75
N LYS A 25 0.37 -26.11 5.88
CA LYS A 25 1.77 -25.85 5.54
C LYS A 25 1.75 -24.48 4.90
N THR A 26 2.00 -23.45 5.70
CA THR A 26 2.08 -22.08 5.26
C THR A 26 3.20 -22.05 4.25
N LYS A 27 2.84 -21.84 2.98
CA LYS A 27 3.82 -21.76 1.90
C LYS A 27 4.82 -20.65 2.26
N PRO A 28 6.13 -20.87 2.10
CA PRO A 28 7.09 -19.81 2.35
C PRO A 28 6.78 -18.63 1.42
N LEU A 29 6.67 -17.44 2.00
CA LEU A 29 6.37 -16.21 1.26
C LEU A 29 7.40 -16.00 0.15
N THR A 30 6.90 -15.68 -1.04
CA THR A 30 7.71 -15.26 -2.19
C THR A 30 8.40 -13.93 -1.90
N ARG A 31 9.49 -13.62 -2.63
CA ARG A 31 10.22 -12.34 -2.50
C ARG A 31 9.29 -11.13 -2.63
N ARG A 32 8.33 -11.18 -3.56
CA ARG A 32 7.36 -10.12 -3.80
C ARG A 32 6.39 -9.94 -2.62
N GLU A 33 5.89 -11.02 -2.05
CA GLU A 33 4.98 -10.97 -0.90
C GLU A 33 5.69 -10.44 0.35
N ARG A 34 6.95 -10.83 0.58
CA ARG A 34 7.75 -10.27 1.68
C ARG A 34 7.92 -8.76 1.56
N GLN A 35 8.25 -8.28 0.36
CA GLN A 35 8.39 -6.86 0.07
C GLN A 35 7.06 -6.11 0.23
N LEU A 36 5.95 -6.70 -0.22
CA LEU A 36 4.63 -6.11 -0.05
C LEU A 36 4.25 -5.99 1.43
N LEU A 37 4.50 -7.01 2.24
CA LEU A 37 4.29 -6.99 3.69
C LEU A 37 5.18 -5.94 4.38
N TYR A 38 6.44 -5.81 3.96
CA TYR A 38 7.35 -4.79 4.46
C TYR A 38 6.78 -3.38 4.28
N TYR A 39 6.38 -3.02 3.06
CA TYR A 39 5.81 -1.69 2.78
C TYR A 39 4.44 -1.47 3.40
N GLN A 40 3.64 -2.53 3.58
CA GLN A 40 2.38 -2.44 4.32
C GLN A 40 2.61 -2.05 5.79
N ARG A 41 3.62 -2.64 6.44
CA ARG A 41 3.98 -2.32 7.84
C ARG A 41 4.46 -0.87 7.98
N LEU A 42 5.31 -0.40 7.06
CA LEU A 42 5.77 0.99 7.04
C LEU A 42 4.60 1.98 6.96
N ARG A 43 3.64 1.73 6.05
CA ARG A 43 2.45 2.57 5.91
C ARG A 43 1.52 2.50 7.12
N ALA A 44 1.38 1.33 7.74
CA ALA A 44 0.53 1.14 8.93
C ALA A 44 1.06 1.91 10.15
N ALA A 45 2.38 1.90 10.37
CA ALA A 45 3.02 2.67 11.45
C ALA A 45 2.68 4.17 11.33
N GLN A 46 2.81 4.72 10.12
CA GLN A 46 2.47 6.11 9.84
C GLN A 46 0.96 6.40 10.04
N TRP A 47 0.08 5.48 9.63
CA TRP A 47 -1.36 5.63 9.82
C TRP A 47 -1.78 5.68 11.29
N GLN A 48 -1.12 4.88 12.15
CA GLN A 48 -1.37 4.92 13.60
C GLN A 48 -0.92 6.25 14.21
N GLU A 49 0.16 6.86 13.73
CA GLU A 49 0.58 8.20 14.18
C GLU A 49 -0.38 9.29 13.72
N ILE A 50 -0.84 9.23 12.46
CA ILE A 50 -1.79 10.20 11.90
C ILE A 50 -3.13 10.13 12.65
N THR A 51 -3.64 8.94 12.93
CA THR A 51 -4.91 8.75 13.66
C THR A 51 -4.82 9.19 15.12
N LYS A 52 -3.69 8.94 15.80
CA LYS A 52 -3.45 9.48 17.15
C LYS A 52 -3.46 11.02 17.17
N LYS A 53 -2.92 11.67 16.13
CA LYS A 53 -2.88 13.14 15.99
C LYS A 53 -4.21 13.76 15.53
N LYS A 54 -5.03 13.03 14.77
CA LYS A 54 -6.32 13.50 14.19
C LYS A 54 -7.55 13.28 15.10
N LYS A 55 -7.40 13.31 16.43
CA LYS A 55 -8.57 13.52 17.32
C LYS A 55 -9.11 14.95 17.19
N SER A 56 -9.49 15.36 15.98
CA SER A 56 -10.20 16.62 15.74
C SER A 56 -11.68 16.32 15.54
N THR A 57 -12.51 17.04 16.28
CA THR A 57 -13.97 16.96 16.27
C THR A 57 -14.55 17.07 14.85
N PRO A 58 -15.60 16.30 14.53
CA PRO A 58 -16.27 16.39 13.24
C PRO A 58 -16.83 17.80 13.04
N SER A 59 -16.35 18.50 12.01
CA SER A 59 -16.92 19.77 11.57
C SER A 59 -18.20 19.48 10.80
N TYR A 60 -19.36 19.73 11.40
CA TYR A 60 -20.65 19.68 10.71
C TYR A 60 -20.69 20.77 9.63
N HIS A 61 -20.70 20.36 8.36
CA HIS A 61 -20.90 21.28 7.25
C HIS A 61 -22.36 21.77 7.29
N ARG A 62 -22.54 23.07 7.52
CA ARG A 62 -23.83 23.75 7.42
C ARG A 62 -24.19 23.90 5.94
N ASP A 63 -25.38 23.45 5.56
CA ASP A 63 -25.89 23.56 4.19
C ASP A 63 -25.89 25.03 3.74
N LYS A 64 -25.01 25.35 2.80
CA LYS A 64 -24.91 26.70 2.23
C LYS A 64 -25.80 26.75 0.99
N LYS A 65 -26.85 27.57 1.04
CA LYS A 65 -27.80 27.79 -0.06
C LYS A 65 -27.03 28.16 -1.34
N ILE A 66 -27.16 27.34 -2.39
CA ILE A 66 -26.49 27.54 -3.67
C ILE A 66 -27.23 28.66 -4.41
N SER A 67 -26.61 29.82 -4.60
CA SER A 67 -27.11 30.82 -5.55
C SER A 67 -26.49 30.55 -6.92
N VAL A 68 -27.33 30.36 -7.93
CA VAL A 68 -26.91 30.14 -9.31
C VAL A 68 -26.70 31.50 -9.96
N GLN A 69 -25.46 31.98 -9.98
CA GLN A 69 -25.09 33.15 -10.77
C GLN A 69 -24.66 32.71 -12.20
N PRO A 70 -25.07 33.44 -13.25
CA PRO A 70 -24.67 33.15 -14.62
C PRO A 70 -23.16 33.34 -14.80
N LYS A 71 -22.50 32.33 -15.39
CA LYS A 71 -21.04 32.29 -15.59
C LYS A 71 -20.60 33.33 -16.64
N ARG A 72 -19.97 34.42 -16.20
CA ARG A 72 -19.10 35.22 -17.09
C ARG A 72 -17.91 34.36 -17.53
N GLN A 73 -17.77 34.13 -18.83
CA GLN A 73 -16.62 33.44 -19.41
C GLN A 73 -15.36 34.30 -19.25
N LYS A 74 -14.60 34.08 -18.18
CA LYS A 74 -13.24 34.64 -18.06
C LYS A 74 -12.31 33.90 -19.01
N LYS A 75 -11.51 34.64 -19.79
CA LYS A 75 -10.40 34.09 -20.59
C LYS A 75 -9.57 33.15 -19.69
N LYS A 76 -9.36 31.91 -20.13
CA LYS A 76 -8.53 30.93 -19.41
C LYS A 76 -7.09 31.43 -19.41
N GLU A 77 -6.67 32.12 -18.35
CA GLU A 77 -5.25 32.27 -18.07
C GLU A 77 -4.62 30.87 -17.97
N LYS A 78 -3.48 30.67 -18.64
CA LYS A 78 -2.66 29.47 -18.46
C LYS A 78 -2.28 29.40 -16.98
N LYS A 79 -2.99 28.55 -16.23
CA LYS A 79 -2.65 28.27 -14.84
C LYS A 79 -1.20 27.79 -14.81
N ARG A 80 -0.35 28.49 -14.05
CA ARG A 80 1.00 28.01 -13.74
C ARG A 80 0.88 26.59 -13.18
N PRO A 81 1.81 25.68 -13.49
CA PRO A 81 1.77 24.33 -12.96
C PRO A 81 1.71 24.41 -11.42
N GLN A 82 0.58 23.95 -10.86
CA GLN A 82 0.38 23.95 -9.41
C GLN A 82 1.22 22.82 -8.82
N ILE A 83 2.05 23.15 -7.83
CA ILE A 83 2.74 22.16 -7.00
C ILE A 83 1.67 21.44 -6.20
N ILE A 84 1.60 20.12 -6.32
CA ILE A 84 0.66 19.29 -5.54
C ILE A 84 1.46 18.74 -4.36
N PRO A 85 1.27 19.28 -3.14
CA PRO A 85 2.05 18.84 -1.99
C PRO A 85 1.66 17.41 -1.60
N VAL A 86 2.67 16.61 -1.27
CA VAL A 86 2.57 15.26 -0.74
C VAL A 86 3.51 15.17 0.46
N ASP A 87 3.17 14.32 1.42
CA ASP A 87 4.07 14.00 2.52
C ASP A 87 5.40 13.43 1.98
N PRO A 88 6.55 14.09 2.23
CA PRO A 88 7.84 13.66 1.67
C PRO A 88 8.25 12.25 2.10
N HIS A 89 7.89 11.87 3.33
CA HIS A 89 8.22 10.54 3.86
C HIS A 89 7.41 9.44 3.16
N GLY A 90 6.09 9.60 3.08
CA GLY A 90 5.22 8.67 2.36
C GLY A 90 5.58 8.59 0.87
N GLN A 91 5.96 9.72 0.27
CA GLN A 91 6.45 9.76 -1.10
C GLN A 91 7.73 8.94 -1.30
N ARG A 92 8.70 9.05 -0.38
CA ARG A 92 9.94 8.25 -0.42
C ARG A 92 9.63 6.75 -0.41
N ILE A 93 8.76 6.32 0.51
CA ILE A 93 8.34 4.91 0.60
C ILE A 93 7.68 4.45 -0.71
N GLU A 94 6.79 5.26 -1.28
CA GLU A 94 6.12 4.92 -2.54
C GLU A 94 7.12 4.75 -3.69
N ILE A 95 8.09 5.66 -3.79
CA ILE A 95 9.14 5.63 -4.81
C ILE A 95 10.00 4.37 -4.66
N GLU A 96 10.47 4.07 -3.45
CA GLU A 96 11.29 2.89 -3.15
C GLU A 96 10.55 1.60 -3.50
N GLN A 97 9.26 1.53 -3.14
CA GLN A 97 8.39 0.40 -3.48
C GLN A 97 8.24 0.21 -4.99
N LEU A 98 8.04 1.29 -5.76
CA LEU A 98 7.90 1.24 -7.21
C LEU A 98 9.15 0.70 -7.88
N LEU A 99 10.32 1.22 -7.50
CA LEU A 99 11.62 0.81 -8.04
C LEU A 99 11.88 -0.67 -7.72
N THR A 100 11.69 -1.06 -6.45
CA THR A 100 11.88 -2.45 -5.99
C THR A 100 10.98 -3.43 -6.76
N PHE A 101 9.69 -3.09 -6.92
CA PHE A 101 8.75 -3.96 -7.63
C PHE A 101 9.04 -4.05 -9.13
N HIS A 102 9.49 -2.95 -9.74
CA HIS A 102 9.93 -2.99 -11.13
C HIS A 102 11.12 -3.94 -11.29
N CYS A 103 12.12 -3.86 -10.40
CA CYS A 103 13.28 -4.75 -10.45
C CYS A 103 12.93 -6.22 -10.24
N ILE A 104 12.05 -6.53 -9.28
CA ILE A 104 11.56 -7.90 -9.06
C ILE A 104 10.83 -8.41 -10.31
N LYS A 105 10.03 -7.56 -10.96
CA LYS A 105 9.29 -7.92 -12.17
C LYS A 105 10.23 -8.21 -13.34
N GLN A 106 11.27 -7.41 -13.52
CA GLN A 106 12.23 -7.53 -14.62
C GLN A 106 13.39 -8.49 -14.34
N ARG A 107 13.50 -9.04 -13.11
CA ARG A 107 14.61 -9.92 -12.67
C ARG A 107 15.99 -9.29 -12.88
N MET A 108 16.11 -7.99 -12.61
CA MET A 108 17.38 -7.27 -12.75
C MET A 108 18.25 -7.43 -11.51
N ASP A 109 19.54 -7.65 -11.72
CA ASP A 109 20.55 -7.71 -10.66
C ASP A 109 21.06 -6.31 -10.28
N ASN A 110 21.21 -5.40 -11.25
CA ASN A 110 21.68 -4.02 -11.02
C ASN A 110 20.53 -3.04 -10.71
N CYS A 111 19.61 -3.46 -9.84
CA CYS A 111 18.45 -2.64 -9.49
C CYS A 111 18.85 -1.27 -8.94
N ASP A 112 19.90 -1.24 -8.12
CA ASP A 112 20.34 -0.05 -7.40
C ASP A 112 20.79 1.05 -8.38
N GLU A 113 21.65 0.74 -9.35
CA GLU A 113 22.13 1.70 -10.34
C GLU A 113 21.00 2.29 -11.21
N LEU A 114 20.09 1.44 -11.69
CA LEU A 114 18.94 1.91 -12.47
C LEU A 114 18.04 2.79 -11.61
N SER A 115 17.80 2.39 -10.36
CA SER A 115 16.92 3.10 -9.44
C SER A 115 17.46 4.49 -9.11
N THR A 116 18.77 4.61 -8.85
CA THR A 116 19.47 5.87 -8.61
C THR A 116 19.41 6.76 -9.84
N ARG A 117 19.70 6.21 -11.03
CA ARG A 117 19.66 7.00 -12.28
C ARG A 117 18.28 7.57 -12.58
N ILE A 118 17.21 6.77 -12.42
CA ILE A 118 15.83 7.22 -12.62
C ILE A 118 15.46 8.29 -11.59
N PHE A 119 15.83 8.04 -10.33
CA PHE A 119 15.51 8.94 -9.23
C PHE A 119 16.20 10.30 -9.38
N ASP A 120 17.50 10.31 -9.66
CA ASP A 120 18.30 11.52 -9.85
C ASP A 120 17.79 12.35 -11.02
N LYS A 121 17.43 11.70 -12.13
CA LYS A 121 16.85 12.37 -13.30
C LYS A 121 15.54 13.09 -12.93
N CYS A 122 14.67 12.44 -12.16
CA CYS A 122 13.41 13.05 -11.74
C CYS A 122 13.59 14.14 -10.67
N LEU A 123 14.63 14.04 -9.82
CA LEU A 123 14.99 15.06 -8.84
C LEU A 123 15.51 16.35 -9.49
N GLN A 124 16.12 16.28 -10.68
CA GLN A 124 16.52 17.47 -11.43
C GLN A 124 15.32 18.33 -11.85
N GLU A 125 14.14 17.71 -12.05
CA GLU A 125 12.93 18.39 -12.51
C GLU A 125 11.93 18.72 -11.38
N TYR A 126 11.89 17.90 -10.32
CA TYR A 126 10.87 17.99 -9.26
C TYR A 126 11.48 17.84 -7.87
N ASN A 127 11.03 18.69 -6.95
CA ASN A 127 11.46 18.64 -5.56
C ASN A 127 10.77 17.52 -4.77
N PRO A 128 11.42 16.97 -3.73
CA PRO A 128 10.77 16.15 -2.72
C PRO A 128 9.56 16.88 -2.11
N GLY A 129 8.46 16.15 -1.91
CA GLY A 129 7.17 16.68 -1.48
C GLY A 129 6.25 17.13 -2.62
N ASP A 130 6.70 17.11 -3.88
CA ASP A 130 5.85 17.35 -5.05
C ASP A 130 5.39 16.03 -5.67
N ARG A 131 4.08 15.83 -5.83
CA ARG A 131 3.51 14.63 -6.47
C ARG A 131 4.13 14.32 -7.84
N ARG A 132 4.53 15.36 -8.57
CA ARG A 132 5.13 15.22 -9.91
C ARG A 132 6.42 14.42 -9.92
N LEU A 133 7.18 14.41 -8.81
CA LEU A 133 8.35 13.56 -8.65
C LEU A 133 7.99 12.07 -8.75
N THR A 134 6.97 11.63 -8.01
CA THR A 134 6.49 10.25 -8.06
C THR A 134 5.93 9.90 -9.45
N ASP A 135 5.23 10.84 -10.09
CA ASP A 135 4.67 10.64 -11.43
C ASP A 135 5.76 10.52 -12.51
N CYS A 136 6.86 11.30 -12.39
CA CYS A 136 8.03 11.15 -13.24
C CYS A 136 8.60 9.73 -13.15
N ILE A 137 8.83 9.25 -11.93
CA ILE A 137 9.38 7.91 -11.69
C ILE A 137 8.45 6.83 -12.24
N LYS A 138 7.14 6.93 -12.00
CA LYS A 138 6.14 6.00 -12.55
C LYS A 138 6.18 5.95 -14.08
N LYS A 139 6.41 7.08 -14.75
CA LYS A 139 6.54 7.13 -16.22
C LYS A 139 7.84 6.50 -16.69
N SER A 140 8.96 6.71 -15.99
CA SER A 140 10.25 6.11 -16.33
C SER A 140 10.31 4.59 -16.14
N LEU A 141 9.43 4.03 -15.29
CA LEU A 141 9.34 2.60 -15.01
C LEU A 141 8.32 1.85 -15.89
N ARG A 142 7.61 2.54 -16.78
CA ARG A 142 6.71 1.93 -17.78
C ARG A 142 7.47 1.57 -19.04
#